data_AF-A0A9Q3ENF3-F1
#
_entry.id   AF-A0A9Q3ENF3-F1
#
_cell.length_a   1.000
_cell.length_b   1.000
_cell.length_c   1.000
_cell.angle_alpha   90.00
_cell.angle_beta   90.00
_cell.angle_gamma   90.00
#
_symmetry.space_group_name_H-M   'P 1'
#
loop_
_entity.id
_entity.type
_entity.pdbx_description
1 polymer ?
#
loop_
_entity_poly.entity_id
_entity_poly.type
_entity_poly.pdbx_seq_one_letter_code
_entity_poly.pdbx_strand_id
1 'polypeptide(L)'
;MIIRFSSYGPEFQESEGFKHDQCILIPALELAYKTSIHSSTGKTPEMLKKGWSPRLPYETLKKNLVDTYPTARSFKMMLDKATHHSYRFMQYSFKYAKESWEKSQKPTNFKIAYFVLVLTLNFNNIKGPKKLKYAFAGSFMINALHGPKAVQLELTGELMNKHPAFPVCLIKPYSSSEKGLFLLRNEPKLEIPL
;
A
#
# COMPACT_ATOMS: atom_id res chain seq x y z
N MET A 1 7.10 1.18 3.20
CA MET A 1 7.11 -0.24 3.59
C MET A 1 8.51 -0.87 3.51
N ILE A 2 9.42 -0.40 2.64
CA ILE A 2 10.78 -0.96 2.48
C ILE A 2 11.75 -0.59 3.63
N ILE A 3 11.54 0.55 4.31
CA ILE A 3 12.42 1.03 5.40
C ILE A 3 12.40 0.09 6.63
N ARG A 4 11.39 -0.78 6.77
CA ARG A 4 11.26 -1.72 7.89
C ARG A 4 11.69 -3.16 7.56
N PHE A 5 12.21 -3.41 6.35
CA PHE A 5 12.65 -4.74 5.93
C PHE A 5 14.09 -5.05 6.30
N SER A 6 14.84 -4.06 6.81
CA SER A 6 16.07 -4.38 7.54
C SER A 6 15.66 -5.22 8.75
N SER A 7 16.12 -6.47 8.78
CA SER A 7 15.98 -7.43 9.88
C SER A 7 16.61 -6.95 11.18
N TYR A 8 17.24 -5.79 11.13
CA TYR A 8 17.81 -5.06 12.23
C TYR A 8 17.12 -3.69 12.26
N GLY A 9 16.78 -3.20 13.45
CA GLY A 9 16.00 -1.95 13.63
C GLY A 9 16.61 -0.71 12.95
N PRO A 10 16.05 0.49 13.18
CA PRO A 10 16.60 1.73 12.61
C PRO A 10 18.09 1.97 12.97
N GLU A 11 18.62 1.24 13.94
CA GLU A 11 20.00 1.26 14.38
C GLU A 11 20.52 -0.19 14.47
N PHE A 12 21.00 -0.75 13.36
CA PHE A 12 21.99 -1.82 13.43
C PHE A 12 23.35 -1.16 13.44
N GLN A 13 23.95 -1.08 14.60
CA GLN A 13 25.38 -0.90 14.72
C GLN A 13 25.94 -2.32 14.85
N GLU A 14 26.72 -2.78 13.88
CA GLU A 14 27.74 -3.79 14.20
C GLU A 14 28.57 -3.24 15.37
N SER A 15 29.27 -4.08 16.14
CA SER A 15 30.12 -3.61 17.25
C SER A 15 31.14 -2.53 16.85
N GLU A 16 31.32 -2.30 15.54
CA GLU A 16 32.18 -1.29 14.91
C GLU A 16 31.45 -0.06 14.34
N GLY A 17 30.11 0.06 14.48
CA GLY A 17 29.36 1.26 14.09
C GLY A 17 29.12 1.45 12.58
N PHE A 18 29.27 0.40 11.76
CA PHE A 18 29.14 0.50 10.30
C PHE A 18 27.67 0.71 9.88
N LYS A 19 27.36 1.89 9.33
CA LYS A 19 26.06 2.16 8.70
C LYS A 19 26.09 1.62 7.27
N HIS A 20 25.25 0.64 6.96
CA HIS A 20 25.13 0.18 5.57
C HIS A 20 24.53 1.28 4.69
N ASP A 21 25.32 1.76 3.73
CA ASP A 21 24.85 2.70 2.71
C ASP A 21 23.77 2.05 1.85
N GLN A 22 22.67 2.76 1.63
CA GLN A 22 21.52 2.27 0.85
C GLN A 22 21.93 1.93 -0.59
N CYS A 23 22.94 2.62 -1.13
CA CYS A 23 23.47 2.37 -2.47
C CYS A 23 24.08 0.97 -2.61
N ILE A 24 24.62 0.40 -1.52
CA ILE A 24 25.21 -0.95 -1.50
C ILE A 24 24.13 -2.02 -1.34
N LEU A 25 23.06 -1.71 -0.61
CA LEU A 25 21.98 -2.67 -0.34
C LEU A 25 21.01 -2.85 -1.52
N ILE A 26 20.81 -1.82 -2.35
CA ILE A 26 19.86 -1.88 -3.47
C ILE A 26 20.21 -3.00 -4.47
N PRO A 27 21.46 -3.13 -4.97
CA PRO A 27 21.83 -4.21 -5.88
C PRO A 27 21.65 -5.61 -5.25
N ALA A 28 22.01 -5.75 -3.98
CA ALA A 28 21.83 -7.00 -3.25
C ALA A 28 20.35 -7.37 -3.10
N LEU A 29 19.49 -6.40 -2.80
CA LEU A 29 18.04 -6.59 -2.70
C LEU A 29 17.42 -6.91 -4.08
N GLU A 30 17.88 -6.24 -5.13
CA GLU A 30 17.42 -6.49 -6.49
C GLU A 30 17.74 -7.93 -6.92
N LEU A 31 18.96 -8.40 -6.66
CA LEU A 31 19.35 -9.79 -6.90
C LEU A 31 18.46 -10.74 -6.10
N ALA A 32 18.31 -10.52 -4.79
CA ALA A 32 17.49 -11.35 -3.92
C ALA A 32 16.03 -11.42 -4.39
N TYR A 33 15.43 -10.31 -4.82
CA TYR A 33 14.06 -10.29 -5.33
C TYR A 33 13.93 -11.08 -6.65
N LYS A 34 14.88 -10.92 -7.58
CA LYS A 34 14.87 -11.59 -8.88
C LYS A 34 14.99 -13.11 -8.78
N THR A 35 15.73 -13.60 -7.78
CA THR A 35 16.01 -15.03 -7.57
C THR A 35 15.10 -15.67 -6.53
N SER A 36 14.31 -14.90 -5.78
CA SER A 36 13.34 -15.45 -4.82
C SER A 36 12.11 -15.99 -5.53
N ILE A 37 11.59 -17.11 -5.04
CA ILE A 37 10.35 -17.71 -5.55
C ILE A 37 9.17 -16.86 -5.11
N HIS A 38 8.37 -16.39 -6.06
CA HIS A 38 7.18 -15.60 -5.74
C HIS A 38 6.00 -16.50 -5.39
N SER A 39 5.29 -16.21 -4.29
CA SER A 39 4.21 -17.06 -3.78
C SER A 39 3.05 -17.25 -4.76
N SER A 40 2.70 -16.22 -5.55
CA SER A 40 1.59 -16.31 -6.51
C SER A 40 1.91 -17.14 -7.75
N THR A 41 3.18 -17.18 -8.16
CA THR A 41 3.58 -17.73 -9.47
C THR A 41 4.38 -19.03 -9.31
N GLY A 42 4.90 -19.31 -8.11
CA GLY A 42 5.73 -20.48 -7.84
C GLY A 42 7.08 -20.50 -8.58
N LYS A 43 7.42 -19.41 -9.28
CA LYS A 43 8.65 -19.25 -10.07
C LYS A 43 9.36 -17.95 -9.66
N THR A 44 10.65 -17.87 -9.93
CA THR A 44 11.42 -16.65 -9.72
C THR A 44 11.10 -15.64 -10.83
N PRO A 45 11.07 -14.32 -10.55
CA PRO A 45 10.86 -13.31 -11.57
C PRO A 45 11.86 -13.41 -12.74
N GLU A 46 13.11 -13.77 -12.46
CA GLU A 46 14.12 -13.92 -13.50
C GLU A 46 13.85 -15.11 -14.42
N MET A 47 13.40 -16.23 -13.87
CA MET A 47 12.96 -17.38 -14.66
C MET A 47 11.78 -17.02 -15.58
N LEU A 48 10.82 -16.22 -15.10
CA LEU A 48 9.69 -15.79 -15.94
C LEU A 48 10.11 -14.82 -17.04
N LYS A 49 11.07 -13.94 -16.76
CA LYS A 49 11.53 -12.91 -17.70
C LYS A 49 12.51 -13.45 -18.74
N LYS A 50 13.49 -14.26 -18.31
CA LYS A 50 14.64 -14.69 -19.13
C LYS A 50 14.63 -16.18 -19.46
N GLY A 51 13.80 -16.98 -18.78
CA GLY A 51 13.81 -18.45 -18.93
C GLY A 51 14.95 -19.16 -18.18
N TRP A 52 15.78 -18.43 -17.43
CA TRP A 52 16.85 -18.98 -16.61
C TRP A 52 17.12 -18.08 -15.40
N SER A 53 17.75 -18.62 -14.36
CA SER A 53 18.18 -17.88 -13.17
C SER A 53 19.61 -18.28 -12.80
N PRO A 54 20.47 -17.34 -12.38
CA PRO A 54 21.85 -17.65 -11.99
C PRO A 54 21.85 -18.48 -10.71
N ARG A 55 22.81 -19.40 -10.59
CA ARG A 55 23.00 -20.14 -9.33
C ARG A 55 23.62 -19.22 -8.29
N LEU A 56 23.01 -19.16 -7.11
CA LEU A 56 23.53 -18.34 -6.02
C LEU A 56 24.57 -19.11 -5.18
N PRO A 57 25.48 -18.39 -4.49
CA PRO A 57 26.49 -19.03 -3.65
C PRO A 57 25.89 -19.97 -2.60
N TYR A 58 24.77 -19.59 -1.97
CA TYR A 58 24.12 -20.44 -0.97
C TYR A 58 23.49 -21.71 -1.57
N GLU A 59 23.09 -21.70 -2.83
CA GLU A 59 22.53 -22.88 -3.51
C GLU A 59 23.63 -23.89 -3.86
N THR A 60 24.87 -23.41 -3.97
CA THR A 60 26.05 -24.24 -4.23
C THR A 60 26.53 -24.95 -2.96
N LEU A 61 26.13 -24.48 -1.77
CA LEU A 61 26.40 -25.16 -0.50
C LEU A 61 25.60 -26.47 -0.46
N LYS A 62 26.28 -27.62 -0.55
CA LYS A 62 25.59 -28.92 -0.41
C LYS A 62 24.96 -29.00 0.98
N LYS A 63 23.73 -29.54 1.07
CA LYS A 63 23.03 -29.74 2.36
C LYS A 63 23.80 -30.67 3.32
N ASN A 64 24.63 -31.55 2.77
CA ASN A 64 25.40 -32.57 3.48
C ASN A 64 26.91 -32.24 3.54
N LEU A 65 27.29 -30.98 3.79
CA LEU A 65 28.71 -30.70 4.06
C LEU A 65 29.08 -31.35 5.40
N VAL A 66 30.12 -32.19 5.39
CA VAL A 66 30.82 -32.56 6.62
C VAL A 66 31.41 -31.27 7.18
N ASP A 67 31.05 -30.97 8.41
CA ASP A 67 31.38 -29.72 9.07
C ASP A 67 32.86 -29.74 9.49
N THR A 68 33.70 -29.52 8.49
CA THR A 68 35.14 -29.79 8.57
C THR A 68 35.86 -28.70 9.35
N TYR A 69 35.29 -27.48 9.41
CA TYR A 69 35.92 -26.32 10.02
C TYR A 69 34.99 -25.59 11.00
N PRO A 70 35.41 -25.31 12.25
CA PRO A 70 34.56 -24.72 13.28
C PRO A 70 34.04 -23.32 12.93
N THR A 71 34.78 -22.55 12.13
CA THR A 71 34.33 -21.22 11.67
C THR A 71 33.22 -21.30 10.62
N ALA A 72 33.21 -22.34 9.78
CA ALA A 72 32.13 -22.56 8.83
C ALA A 72 30.82 -22.91 9.56
N ARG A 73 30.92 -23.72 10.62
CA ARG A 73 29.81 -24.03 11.54
C ARG A 73 29.24 -22.76 12.18
N SER A 74 30.09 -21.94 12.80
CA SER A 74 29.65 -20.72 13.50
C SER A 74 29.00 -19.72 12.53
N PHE A 75 29.56 -19.58 11.33
CA PHE A 75 28.98 -18.73 10.28
C PHE A 75 27.61 -19.24 9.81
N LYS A 76 27.46 -20.54 9.57
CA LYS A 76 26.16 -21.15 9.23
C LYS A 76 25.13 -20.90 10.34
N MET A 77 25.51 -21.14 11.60
CA MET A 77 24.62 -20.89 12.74
C MET A 77 24.21 -19.41 12.84
N MET A 78 25.11 -18.49 12.55
CA MET A 78 24.82 -17.05 12.50
C MET A 78 23.79 -16.75 11.41
N LEU A 79 23.97 -17.27 10.19
CA LEU A 79 23.03 -17.10 9.08
C LEU A 79 21.67 -17.72 9.38
N ASP A 80 21.62 -18.93 9.92
CA ASP A 80 20.36 -19.60 10.27
C ASP A 80 19.59 -18.82 11.35
N LYS A 81 20.30 -18.26 12.34
CA LYS A 81 19.69 -17.37 13.36
C LYS A 81 19.16 -16.09 12.73
N ALA A 82 19.94 -15.43 11.87
CA ALA A 82 19.56 -14.19 11.22
C ALA A 82 18.35 -14.38 10.29
N THR A 83 18.33 -15.44 9.50
CA THR A 83 17.20 -15.77 8.60
C THR A 83 15.93 -16.09 9.37
N HIS A 84 16.03 -16.90 10.43
CA HIS A 84 14.88 -17.20 11.30
C HIS A 84 14.33 -15.95 11.97
N HIS A 85 15.20 -15.06 12.45
CA HIS A 85 14.79 -13.78 13.04
C HIS A 85 14.10 -12.87 12.03
N SER A 86 14.67 -12.74 10.84
CA SER A 86 14.12 -11.97 9.72
C SER A 86 12.72 -12.46 9.33
N TYR A 87 12.55 -13.78 9.24
CA TYR A 87 11.25 -14.38 8.95
C TYR A 87 10.21 -14.06 10.02
N ARG A 88 10.57 -14.15 11.31
CA ARG A 88 9.66 -13.78 12.40
C ARG A 88 9.25 -12.31 12.33
N PHE A 89 10.19 -11.39 12.11
CA PHE A 89 9.85 -9.97 12.00
C PHE A 89 8.98 -9.65 10.79
N MET A 90 9.22 -10.32 9.66
CA MET A 90 8.37 -10.20 8.49
C MET A 90 6.93 -10.60 8.83
N GLN A 91 6.74 -11.73 9.52
CA GLN A 91 5.42 -12.18 9.98
C GLN A 91 4.76 -11.21 10.96
N TYR A 92 5.52 -10.69 11.93
CA TYR A 92 5.01 -9.66 12.85
C TYR A 92 4.63 -8.37 12.12
N SER A 93 5.42 -7.94 11.14
CA SER A 93 5.14 -6.76 10.33
C SER A 93 3.85 -6.93 9.52
N PHE A 94 3.67 -8.09 8.90
CA PHE A 94 2.43 -8.41 8.17
C PHE A 94 1.22 -8.43 9.11
N LYS A 95 1.33 -9.09 10.26
CA LYS A 95 0.27 -9.14 11.27
C LYS A 95 -0.10 -7.74 11.75
N TYR A 96 0.90 -6.94 12.11
CA TYR A 96 0.71 -5.57 12.57
C TYR A 96 0.03 -4.71 11.49
N ALA A 97 0.51 -4.75 10.24
CA ALA A 97 -0.07 -4.00 9.14
C ALA A 97 -1.53 -4.39 8.89
N LYS A 98 -1.84 -5.69 8.95
CA LYS A 98 -3.20 -6.22 8.83
C LYS A 98 -4.09 -5.69 9.95
N GLU A 99 -3.68 -5.83 11.21
CA GLU A 99 -4.46 -5.39 12.37
C GLU A 99 -4.69 -3.86 12.36
N SER A 100 -3.66 -3.07 12.04
CA SER A 100 -3.78 -1.62 11.91
C SER A 100 -4.75 -1.22 10.80
N TRP A 101 -4.70 -1.93 9.67
CA TRP A 101 -5.62 -1.70 8.55
C TRP A 101 -7.06 -2.05 8.93
N GLU A 102 -7.29 -3.24 9.51
CA GLU A 102 -8.61 -3.69 9.97
C GLU A 102 -9.21 -2.71 10.99
N LYS A 103 -8.42 -2.21 11.96
CA LYS A 103 -8.87 -1.21 12.94
C LYS A 103 -9.25 0.13 12.31
N SER A 104 -8.55 0.54 11.26
CA SER A 104 -8.82 1.81 10.56
C SER A 104 -10.03 1.70 9.62
N GLN A 105 -10.39 0.50 9.16
CA GLN A 105 -11.51 0.31 8.26
C GLN A 105 -12.85 0.40 9.01
N LYS A 106 -13.62 1.44 8.69
CA LYS A 106 -15.03 1.52 9.07
C LYS A 106 -15.87 0.89 7.96
N PRO A 107 -16.59 -0.22 8.22
CA PRO A 107 -17.48 -0.79 7.22
C PRO A 107 -18.56 0.23 6.91
N THR A 108 -18.51 0.80 5.72
CA THR A 108 -19.48 1.81 5.28
C THR A 108 -20.39 1.14 4.27
N ASN A 109 -21.65 0.92 4.65
CA ASN A 109 -22.63 0.28 3.79
C ASN A 109 -23.27 1.33 2.88
N PHE A 110 -22.79 1.42 1.65
CA PHE A 110 -23.37 2.29 0.63
C PHE A 110 -24.52 1.57 -0.06
N LYS A 111 -25.62 2.29 -0.27
CA LYS A 111 -26.78 1.81 -1.03
C LYS A 111 -26.90 2.63 -2.31
N ILE A 112 -27.53 2.02 -3.31
CA ILE A 112 -27.88 2.69 -4.56
C ILE A 112 -28.83 3.85 -4.24
N ALA A 113 -28.74 4.94 -5.01
CA ALA A 113 -29.48 6.19 -4.83
C ALA A 113 -29.15 7.00 -3.55
N TYR A 114 -28.04 6.70 -2.86
CA TYR A 114 -27.54 7.56 -1.78
C TYR A 114 -26.62 8.65 -2.33
N PHE A 115 -26.68 9.82 -1.70
CA PHE A 115 -25.77 10.93 -1.99
C PHE A 115 -24.46 10.78 -1.22
N VAL A 116 -23.36 11.05 -1.92
CA VAL A 116 -22.02 10.96 -1.37
C VAL A 116 -21.15 12.11 -1.86
N LEU A 117 -20.13 12.43 -1.06
CA LEU A 117 -19.09 13.40 -1.36
C LEU A 117 -17.84 12.69 -1.88
N VAL A 118 -17.18 13.24 -2.90
CA VAL A 118 -15.96 12.67 -3.48
C VAL A 118 -14.73 13.51 -3.11
N LEU A 119 -13.65 12.85 -2.70
CA LEU A 119 -12.40 13.49 -2.32
C LEU A 119 -11.69 14.11 -3.53
N THR A 120 -11.25 15.35 -3.40
CA THR A 120 -10.69 16.14 -4.52
C THR A 120 -9.19 16.03 -4.73
N LEU A 121 -8.50 15.19 -3.95
CA LEU A 121 -7.04 15.06 -3.99
C LEU A 121 -6.47 14.77 -5.39
N ASN A 122 -7.23 14.05 -6.22
CA ASN A 122 -6.80 13.63 -7.56
C ASN A 122 -7.43 14.45 -8.71
N PHE A 123 -8.19 15.52 -8.39
CA PHE A 123 -8.84 16.34 -9.41
C PHE A 123 -8.00 17.58 -9.73
N ASN A 124 -7.38 17.57 -10.91
CA ASN A 124 -6.63 18.71 -11.43
C ASN A 124 -7.51 19.76 -12.12
N ASN A 125 -8.73 19.38 -12.50
CA ASN A 125 -9.63 20.21 -13.33
C ASN A 125 -10.49 21.21 -12.53
N ILE A 126 -10.50 21.11 -11.20
CA ILE A 126 -11.25 22.03 -10.34
C ILE A 126 -10.56 23.38 -10.40
N LYS A 127 -11.27 24.45 -10.77
CA LYS A 127 -10.70 25.81 -10.85
C LYS A 127 -10.26 26.33 -9.48
N GLY A 128 -9.26 27.22 -9.47
CA GLY A 128 -8.79 27.94 -8.26
C GLY A 128 -7.50 27.41 -7.63
N PRO A 129 -6.97 28.10 -6.61
CA PRO A 129 -5.71 27.75 -5.95
C PRO A 129 -5.89 26.55 -5.00
N LYS A 130 -4.94 25.61 -5.00
CA LYS A 130 -5.00 24.33 -4.26
C LYS A 130 -5.39 24.48 -2.77
N LYS A 131 -4.98 25.58 -2.11
CA LYS A 131 -5.25 25.84 -0.69
C LYS A 131 -6.68 26.29 -0.39
N LEU A 132 -7.40 26.87 -1.35
CA LEU A 132 -8.78 27.35 -1.17
C LEU A 132 -9.83 26.36 -1.72
N LYS A 133 -9.38 25.22 -2.27
CA LYS A 133 -10.31 24.19 -2.77
C LYS A 133 -10.87 23.40 -1.60
N TYR A 134 -12.16 23.10 -1.68
CA TYR A 134 -12.77 22.12 -0.79
C TYR A 134 -12.13 20.75 -0.98
N ALA A 135 -11.82 20.08 0.13
CA ALA A 135 -11.25 18.73 0.12
C ALA A 135 -12.23 17.69 -0.46
N PHE A 136 -13.53 17.99 -0.42
CA PHE A 136 -14.58 17.16 -0.99
C PHE A 136 -15.43 17.97 -1.97
N ALA A 137 -15.80 17.36 -3.08
CA ALA A 137 -16.64 17.94 -4.11
C ALA A 137 -17.98 17.22 -4.16
N GLY A 138 -19.04 18.02 -4.32
CA GLY A 138 -20.38 17.65 -4.80
C GLY A 138 -21.12 16.58 -3.98
N SER A 139 -22.45 16.66 -3.93
CA SER A 139 -23.28 15.51 -3.60
C SER A 139 -23.59 14.76 -4.88
N PHE A 140 -22.94 13.62 -5.10
CA PHE A 140 -23.19 12.77 -6.26
C PHE A 140 -24.02 11.56 -5.84
N MET A 141 -24.93 11.15 -6.71
CA MET A 141 -25.78 9.99 -6.48
C MET A 141 -25.02 8.71 -6.86
N ILE A 142 -25.18 7.65 -6.06
CA ILE A 142 -24.67 6.32 -6.39
C ILE A 142 -25.63 5.64 -7.38
N ASN A 143 -25.16 5.38 -8.59
CA ASN A 143 -25.92 4.68 -9.62
C ASN A 143 -25.78 3.16 -9.51
N ALA A 144 -24.56 2.68 -9.25
CA ALA A 144 -24.28 1.26 -9.14
C ALA A 144 -23.13 0.97 -8.16
N LEU A 145 -23.10 -0.25 -7.62
CA LEU A 145 -22.02 -0.73 -6.75
C LEU A 145 -21.21 -1.79 -7.50
N HIS A 146 -19.93 -1.51 -7.75
CA HIS A 146 -18.98 -2.45 -8.36
C HIS A 146 -18.30 -3.25 -7.26
N GLY A 147 -19.04 -4.21 -6.72
CA GLY A 147 -18.62 -4.99 -5.55
C GLY A 147 -18.47 -4.13 -4.28
N PRO A 148 -17.73 -4.61 -3.26
CA PRO A 148 -17.64 -3.93 -1.97
C PRO A 148 -16.66 -2.73 -1.95
N LYS A 149 -15.84 -2.55 -2.99
CA LYS A 149 -14.70 -1.61 -2.98
C LYS A 149 -14.86 -0.43 -3.91
N ALA A 150 -15.78 -0.48 -4.87
CA ALA A 150 -15.96 0.57 -5.85
C ALA A 150 -17.44 0.89 -6.05
N VAL A 151 -17.74 2.16 -6.27
CA VAL A 151 -19.09 2.64 -6.58
C VAL A 151 -19.04 3.50 -7.83
N GLN A 152 -20.12 3.45 -8.59
CA GLN A 152 -20.32 4.28 -9.77
C GLN A 152 -21.23 5.44 -9.40
N LEU A 153 -20.76 6.65 -9.67
CA LEU A 153 -21.45 7.89 -9.35
C LEU A 153 -21.98 8.58 -10.60
N GLU A 154 -23.10 9.27 -10.45
CA GLU A 154 -23.55 10.24 -11.44
C GLU A 154 -22.82 11.57 -11.22
N LEU A 155 -21.82 11.84 -12.07
CA LEU A 155 -21.02 13.06 -11.99
C LEU A 155 -21.67 14.20 -12.77
N THR A 156 -21.66 15.39 -12.18
CA THR A 156 -22.20 16.62 -12.77
C THR A 156 -21.14 17.74 -12.81
N GLY A 157 -21.39 18.76 -13.62
CA GLY A 157 -20.54 19.96 -13.73
C GLY A 157 -19.12 19.66 -14.25
N GLU A 158 -18.10 20.23 -13.60
CA GLU A 158 -16.68 20.10 -14.00
C GLU A 158 -16.15 18.66 -13.99
N LEU A 159 -16.86 17.72 -13.33
CA LEU A 159 -16.46 16.32 -13.19
C LEU A 159 -17.16 15.38 -14.16
N MET A 160 -18.10 15.85 -14.99
CA MET A 160 -18.85 15.03 -15.94
C MET A 160 -17.95 14.26 -16.93
N ASN A 161 -16.80 14.83 -17.30
CA ASN A 161 -15.84 14.21 -18.23
C ASN A 161 -14.88 13.19 -17.56
N LYS A 162 -15.02 12.95 -16.25
CA LYS A 162 -14.17 11.99 -15.51
C LYS A 162 -14.85 10.63 -15.44
N HIS A 163 -14.03 9.59 -15.27
CA HIS A 163 -14.53 8.24 -15.07
C HIS A 163 -15.41 8.17 -13.81
N PRO A 164 -16.65 7.66 -13.89
CA PRO A 164 -17.63 7.74 -12.80
C PRO A 164 -17.40 6.71 -11.67
N ALA A 165 -16.53 5.72 -11.87
CA ALA A 165 -16.24 4.72 -10.84
C ALA A 165 -15.14 5.20 -9.88
N PHE A 166 -15.45 5.24 -8.58
CA PHE A 166 -14.54 5.62 -7.53
C PHE A 166 -14.39 4.51 -6.49
N PRO A 167 -13.18 4.31 -5.92
CA PRO A 167 -13.01 3.46 -4.77
C PRO A 167 -13.70 4.06 -3.56
N VAL A 168 -14.29 3.20 -2.73
CA VAL A 168 -15.03 3.56 -1.51
C VAL A 168 -14.21 4.43 -0.55
N CYS A 169 -12.88 4.25 -0.51
CA CYS A 169 -11.99 5.04 0.34
C CYS A 169 -11.92 6.54 -0.02
N LEU A 170 -12.31 6.93 -1.23
CA LEU A 170 -12.30 8.32 -1.68
C LEU A 170 -13.66 9.00 -1.49
N ILE A 171 -14.61 8.32 -0.84
CA ILE A 171 -16.00 8.74 -0.77
C ILE A 171 -16.42 8.86 0.68
N LYS A 172 -17.23 9.87 0.97
CA LYS A 172 -17.83 10.09 2.28
C LYS A 172 -19.35 10.18 2.15
N PRO A 173 -20.14 9.60 3.07
CA PRO A 173 -21.59 9.82 3.08
C PRO A 173 -21.91 11.31 3.16
N TYR A 174 -22.84 11.76 2.33
CA TYR A 174 -23.34 13.13 2.38
C TYR A 174 -24.23 13.29 3.62
N SER A 175 -23.98 14.34 4.41
CA SER A 175 -24.82 14.71 5.55
C SER A 175 -25.49 16.02 5.20
N SER A 176 -26.82 16.00 5.04
CA SER A 176 -27.58 17.24 4.84
C SER A 176 -27.45 18.13 6.08
N SER A 177 -27.34 19.44 5.89
CA SER A 177 -27.35 20.40 7.00
C SER A 177 -28.78 20.54 7.51
N GLU A 178 -29.02 20.19 8.77
CA GLU A 178 -30.32 20.43 9.40
C GLU A 178 -30.56 21.94 9.55
N LYS A 179 -31.55 22.47 8.82
CA LYS A 179 -31.86 23.90 8.76
C LYS A 179 -32.26 24.46 10.13
N GLY A 180 -32.85 23.65 11.01
CA GLY A 180 -33.28 24.06 12.34
C GLY A 180 -32.14 24.41 13.30
N LEU A 181 -30.96 23.78 13.13
CA LEU A 181 -29.79 24.03 13.98
C LEU A 181 -28.92 25.18 13.46
N PHE A 182 -28.99 25.48 12.16
CA PHE A 182 -28.12 26.46 11.49
C PHE A 182 -28.91 27.43 10.61
N LEU A 183 -29.75 28.25 11.23
CA LEU A 183 -30.70 29.16 10.56
C LEU A 183 -30.04 30.17 9.59
N LEU A 184 -28.79 30.56 9.84
CA LEU A 184 -28.06 31.55 9.03
C LEU A 184 -27.25 30.93 7.88
N ARG A 185 -27.25 29.60 7.74
CA ARG A 185 -26.45 28.91 6.72
C ARG A 185 -27.25 28.83 5.41
N ASN A 186 -26.96 29.74 4.49
CA ASN A 186 -27.47 29.66 3.13
C ASN A 186 -26.89 28.41 2.44
N GLU A 187 -27.74 27.64 1.76
CA GLU A 187 -27.25 26.55 0.92
C GLU A 187 -26.42 27.11 -0.24
N PRO A 188 -25.31 26.46 -0.61
CA PRO A 188 -24.61 26.84 -1.83
C PRO A 188 -25.59 26.69 -2.99
N LYS A 189 -25.78 27.76 -3.77
CA LYS A 189 -26.59 27.70 -4.98
C LYS A 189 -25.99 26.62 -5.88
N LEU A 190 -26.72 25.54 -6.10
CA LEU A 190 -26.41 24.55 -7.13
C LEU A 190 -26.56 25.27 -8.47
N GLU A 191 -25.46 25.79 -9.01
CA GLU A 191 -25.40 26.24 -10.38
C GLU A 191 -25.55 24.99 -11.26
N ILE A 192 -26.78 24.71 -11.67
CA ILE A 192 -27.09 23.76 -12.73
C ILE A 192 -26.75 24.50 -14.03
N PRO A 193 -25.69 24.12 -14.76
CA PRO A 193 -25.47 24.69 -16.08
C PRO A 193 -26.62 24.23 -16.99
N LEU A 194 -27.40 25.18 -17.48
CA LEU A 194 -28.35 25.04 -18.59
C LEU A 194 -27.61 24.63 -19.87
#